data_AF-A0A3S4Q567-F1
#
_entry.id   AF-A0A3S4Q567-F1
#
_cell.length_a   1.000
_cell.length_b   1.000
_cell.length_c   1.000
_cell.angle_alpha   90.00
_cell.angle_beta   90.00
_cell.angle_gamma   90.00
#
_symmetry.space_group_name_H-M   'P 1'
#
loop_
_entity.id
_entity.type
_entity.pdbx_description
1 polymer ?
#
loop_
_entity_poly.entity_id
_entity_poly.type
_entity_poly.pdbx_seq_one_letter_code
_entity_poly.pdbx_strand_id
1 'polypeptide(L)'
;MNHDECINLCQTYQVEVTDKEFCMISKHNPQPLFRYSYGADCYGDSGGPLQCFINNNWIQLGVITEIIDCEGGPTVFHKIYKYAEFIENTSCYKLPTSCELHSKC
;
A
#
# COMPACT_ATOMS: atom_id res chain seq x y z
N MET A 1 1.20 -10.89 10.17
CA MET A 1 1.29 -11.62 8.91
C MET A 1 2.47 -11.08 8.13
N ASN A 2 3.29 -11.95 7.53
CA ASN A 2 4.36 -11.53 6.61
C ASN A 2 3.84 -11.40 5.16
N HIS A 3 4.70 -10.97 4.24
CA HIS A 3 4.32 -10.73 2.84
C HIS A 3 3.83 -12.00 2.13
N ASP A 4 4.52 -13.13 2.30
CA ASP A 4 4.19 -14.39 1.64
C ASP A 4 2.87 -14.98 2.16
N GLU A 5 2.64 -14.89 3.48
CA GLU A 5 1.37 -15.25 4.10
C GLU A 5 0.21 -14.41 3.54
N CYS A 6 0.44 -13.12 3.30
CA CYS A 6 -0.55 -12.20 2.74
C CYS A 6 -0.91 -12.56 1.29
N ILE A 7 0.11 -12.85 0.47
CA ILE A 7 -0.09 -13.29 -0.92
C ILE A 7 -0.92 -14.58 -0.98
N ASN A 8 -0.60 -15.57 -0.13
CA ASN A 8 -1.34 -16.81 -0.06
C ASN A 8 -2.82 -16.55 0.30
N LEU A 9 -3.08 -15.62 1.21
CA LEU A 9 -4.46 -15.23 1.55
C LEU A 9 -5.17 -14.59 0.35
N CYS A 10 -4.56 -13.64 -0.37
CA CYS A 10 -5.14 -13.06 -1.58
C CYS A 10 -5.52 -14.13 -2.63
N GLN A 11 -4.65 -15.12 -2.84
CA GLN A 11 -4.91 -16.20 -3.79
C GLN A 11 -6.14 -17.04 -3.42
N THR A 12 -6.45 -17.20 -2.12
CA THR A 12 -7.69 -17.89 -1.70
C THR A 12 -8.97 -17.17 -2.14
N TYR A 13 -8.88 -15.86 -2.35
CA TYR A 13 -9.97 -15.01 -2.88
C TYR A 13 -9.85 -14.78 -4.40
N GLN A 14 -9.01 -15.55 -5.10
CA GLN A 14 -8.76 -15.40 -6.54
C GLN A 14 -8.17 -14.04 -6.94
N VAL A 15 -7.53 -13.34 -5.98
CA VAL A 15 -6.80 -12.10 -6.24
C VAL A 15 -5.33 -12.43 -6.49
N GLU A 16 -4.84 -12.09 -7.67
CA GLU A 16 -3.43 -12.24 -8.05
C GLU A 16 -2.64 -11.00 -7.62
N VAL A 17 -1.50 -11.20 -6.96
CA VAL A 17 -0.56 -10.13 -6.60
C VAL A 17 0.65 -10.23 -7.52
N THR A 18 0.83 -9.24 -8.39
CA THR A 18 1.92 -9.20 -9.36
C THR A 18 3.25 -8.73 -8.75
N ASP A 19 4.33 -8.76 -9.52
CA ASP A 19 5.63 -8.24 -9.09
C ASP A 19 5.61 -6.72 -8.82
N LYS A 20 4.64 -6.01 -9.42
CA LYS A 20 4.38 -4.58 -9.24
C LYS A 20 3.51 -4.26 -8.03
N GLU A 21 3.04 -5.28 -7.32
CA GLU A 21 2.10 -5.11 -6.21
C GLU A 21 2.65 -5.74 -4.93
N PHE A 22 2.04 -5.36 -3.82
CA PHE A 22 2.22 -6.02 -2.54
C PHE A 22 0.92 -6.00 -1.75
N CYS A 23 0.75 -7.02 -0.93
CA CYS A 23 -0.38 -7.19 -0.05
C CYS A 23 0.00 -6.78 1.38
N MET A 24 -0.91 -6.11 2.09
CA MET A 24 -0.78 -5.85 3.53
C MET A 24 -2.09 -6.12 4.26
N ILE A 25 -1.96 -6.57 5.52
CA ILE A 25 -3.03 -6.60 6.51
C ILE A 25 -2.54 -5.81 7.71
N SER A 26 -3.40 -4.96 8.26
CA SER A 26 -3.08 -4.23 9.48
C SER A 26 -2.70 -5.21 10.61
N LYS A 27 -1.56 -4.94 11.23
CA LYS A 27 -1.06 -5.75 12.36
C LYS A 27 -1.88 -5.52 13.63
N HIS A 28 -2.54 -4.38 13.75
CA HIS A 28 -3.29 -3.98 14.93
C HIS A 28 -4.79 -4.02 14.63
N ASN A 29 -5.57 -4.64 15.49
CA ASN A 29 -7.03 -4.50 15.47
C ASN A 29 -7.40 -3.25 16.28
N PRO A 30 -7.78 -2.13 15.64
CA PRO A 30 -8.14 -0.90 16.34
C PRO A 30 -9.49 -0.99 17.08
N GLN A 31 -10.31 -2.01 16.80
CA GLN A 31 -11.61 -2.24 17.41
C GLN A 31 -11.74 -3.66 17.97
N PRO A 32 -10.99 -4.02 19.04
CA PRO A 32 -10.97 -5.39 19.59
C PRO A 32 -12.35 -5.86 20.11
N LEU A 33 -13.28 -4.93 20.35
CA LEU A 33 -14.66 -5.22 20.73
C LEU A 33 -15.51 -5.71 19.54
N PHE A 34 -15.19 -5.28 18.31
CA PHE A 34 -15.77 -5.77 17.07
C PHE A 34 -14.77 -6.74 16.45
N ARG A 35 -14.86 -8.01 16.88
CA ARG A 35 -13.84 -9.08 16.84
C ARG A 35 -13.15 -9.39 15.49
N TYR A 36 -13.46 -8.70 14.39
CA TYR A 36 -12.97 -9.02 13.05
C TYR A 36 -12.48 -7.82 12.23
N SER A 37 -12.57 -6.58 12.72
CA SER A 37 -12.07 -5.43 11.97
C SER A 37 -10.60 -5.15 12.26
N TYR A 38 -9.72 -5.42 11.31
CA TYR A 38 -8.31 -5.01 11.37
C TYR A 38 -8.11 -3.60 10.80
N GLY A 39 -9.18 -2.94 10.35
CA GLY A 39 -9.09 -1.64 9.66
C GLY A 39 -8.55 -1.81 8.24
N ALA A 40 -9.10 -2.79 7.51
CA ALA A 40 -8.87 -2.92 6.08
C ALA A 40 -9.43 -1.69 5.34
N ASP A 41 -8.82 -1.39 4.19
CA ASP A 41 -9.35 -0.38 3.27
C ASP A 41 -10.71 -0.83 2.73
N CYS A 42 -11.55 0.10 2.27
CA CYS A 42 -12.91 -0.20 1.84
C CYS A 42 -13.26 0.46 0.50
N TYR A 43 -14.42 0.09 -0.03
CA TYR A 43 -14.94 0.65 -1.27
C TYR A 43 -14.86 2.19 -1.26
N GLY A 44 -14.20 2.75 -2.27
CA GLY A 44 -13.96 4.19 -2.40
C GLY A 44 -12.54 4.61 -1.97
N ASP A 45 -11.79 3.76 -1.26
CA ASP A 45 -10.40 4.03 -0.90
C ASP A 45 -9.41 3.67 -2.02
N SER A 46 -9.85 2.99 -3.08
CA SER A 46 -9.04 2.70 -4.27
C SER A 46 -8.40 3.97 -4.84
N GLY A 47 -7.09 3.93 -5.09
CA GLY A 47 -6.30 5.12 -5.46
C GLY A 47 -5.73 5.89 -4.26
N GLY A 48 -6.14 5.56 -3.04
CA GLY A 48 -5.63 6.15 -1.79
C GLY A 48 -4.16 5.81 -1.51
N PRO A 49 -3.43 6.69 -0.80
CA PRO A 49 -2.01 6.51 -0.54
C PRO A 49 -1.75 5.65 0.70
N LEU A 50 -0.87 4.66 0.57
CA LEU A 50 -0.22 4.05 1.74
C LEU A 50 1.07 4.80 2.05
N GLN A 51 1.15 5.41 3.24
CA GLN A 51 2.29 6.20 3.67
C GLN A 51 2.92 5.66 4.95
N CYS A 52 4.24 5.80 5.07
CA CYS A 52 4.98 5.52 6.29
C CYS A 52 5.79 6.75 6.71
N PHE A 53 5.83 7.01 8.02
CA PHE A 53 6.67 8.06 8.58
C PHE A 53 8.06 7.50 8.88
N ILE A 54 9.05 7.86 8.05
CA ILE A 54 10.42 7.35 8.09
C ILE A 54 11.36 8.55 8.07
N ASN A 55 12.36 8.57 8.96
CA ASN A 55 13.37 9.64 9.03
C ASN A 55 12.75 11.05 9.02
N ASN A 56 11.74 11.27 9.86
CA ASN A 56 11.00 12.53 9.99
C ASN A 56 10.20 12.96 8.75
N ASN A 57 9.92 12.04 7.82
CA ASN A 57 9.21 12.32 6.58
C ASN A 57 8.10 11.31 6.29
N TRP A 58 7.00 11.78 5.72
CA TRP A 58 5.97 10.90 5.16
C TRP A 58 6.38 10.45 3.77
N ILE A 59 6.58 9.14 3.61
CA ILE A 59 6.96 8.50 2.36
C ILE A 59 5.79 7.65 1.88
N GLN A 60 5.31 7.92 0.67
CA GLN A 60 4.28 7.08 0.05
C GLN A 60 4.93 5.83 -0.55
N LEU A 61 4.51 4.67 -0.08
CA LEU A 61 5.03 3.36 -0.48
C LEU A 61 4.13 2.69 -1.53
N GLY A 62 2.83 2.94 -1.45
CA GLY A 62 1.86 2.29 -2.31
C GLY A 62 0.61 3.11 -2.62
N VAL A 63 -0.16 2.58 -3.56
CA VAL A 63 -1.48 3.08 -3.95
C VAL A 63 -2.43 1.89 -3.93
N ILE A 64 -3.56 2.02 -3.25
CA ILE A 64 -4.57 0.96 -3.13
C ILE A 64 -5.08 0.59 -4.53
N THR A 65 -5.07 -0.69 -4.86
CA THR A 65 -5.55 -1.21 -6.15
C THR A 65 -6.73 -2.16 -5.99
N GLU A 66 -6.63 -3.12 -5.08
CA GLU A 66 -7.65 -4.16 -4.87
C GLU A 66 -7.94 -4.32 -3.38
N ILE A 67 -9.21 -4.51 -3.05
CA ILE A 67 -9.70 -4.61 -1.68
C ILE A 67 -10.54 -5.89 -1.58
N ILE A 68 -10.15 -6.80 -0.70
CA ILE A 68 -10.84 -8.07 -0.55
C ILE A 68 -12.12 -7.92 0.29
N ASP A 69 -12.01 -7.26 1.45
CA ASP A 69 -13.14 -6.91 2.29
C ASP A 69 -12.82 -5.66 3.13
N CYS A 70 -13.86 -5.01 3.64
CA CYS A 70 -13.76 -3.77 4.42
C CYS A 70 -13.52 -4.00 5.93
N GLU A 71 -13.25 -5.23 6.37
CA GLU A 71 -13.12 -5.56 7.79
C GLU A 71 -11.70 -5.96 8.14
N GLY A 72 -11.25 -7.12 7.66
CA GLY A 72 -10.04 -7.78 8.10
C GLY A 72 -9.20 -8.42 7.00
N GLY A 73 -9.69 -8.41 5.77
CA GLY A 73 -9.01 -8.92 4.59
C GLY A 73 -7.78 -8.08 4.24
N PRO A 74 -6.89 -8.63 3.40
CA PRO A 74 -5.78 -7.87 2.88
C PRO A 74 -6.21 -6.82 1.87
N THR A 75 -5.45 -5.73 1.86
CA THR A 75 -5.47 -4.76 0.76
C THR A 75 -4.24 -4.98 -0.11
N VAL A 76 -4.42 -4.89 -1.43
CA VAL A 76 -3.35 -4.92 -2.41
C VAL A 76 -3.00 -3.48 -2.80
N PHE A 77 -1.70 -3.21 -2.91
CA PHE A 77 -1.13 -1.91 -3.26
C PHE A 77 -0.17 -2.04 -4.45
N HIS A 78 -0.25 -1.09 -5.39
CA HIS A 78 0.82 -0.88 -6.37
C HIS A 78 2.07 -0.32 -5.69
N LYS A 79 3.24 -0.88 -6.01
CA LYS A 79 4.56 -0.41 -5.56
C LYS A 79 4.93 0.88 -6.26
N ILE A 80 4.86 2.04 -5.59
CA ILE A 80 5.15 3.35 -6.21
C ILE A 80 6.52 3.36 -6.92
N TYR A 81 7.54 2.75 -6.31
CA TYR A 81 8.89 2.71 -6.87
C TYR A 81 8.99 1.99 -8.23
N LYS A 82 8.06 1.08 -8.55
CA LYS A 82 7.99 0.40 -9.86
C LYS A 82 7.46 1.32 -10.98
N TYR A 83 6.84 2.45 -10.62
CA TYR A 83 6.31 3.45 -11.54
C TYR A 83 7.12 4.75 -11.51
N ALA A 84 8.29 4.75 -10.87
CA ALA A 84 9.17 5.90 -10.73
C ALA A 84 9.46 6.61 -12.06
N GLU A 85 9.90 5.86 -13.07
CA GLU A 85 10.18 6.38 -14.42
C GLU A 85 8.94 7.03 -15.07
N PHE A 86 7.77 6.38 -14.96
CA PHE A 86 6.53 6.93 -15.48
C PHE A 86 6.17 8.25 -14.79
N ILE A 87 6.28 8.31 -13.46
CA ILE A 87 5.98 9.50 -12.66
C ILE A 87 6.91 10.64 -13.05
N GLU A 88 8.22 10.39 -13.17
CA GLU A 88 9.17 11.43 -13.61
C GLU A 88 8.91 11.92 -15.03
N ASN A 89 8.55 11.02 -15.95
CA ASN A 89 8.34 11.38 -17.36
C ASN A 89 6.99 12.07 -17.61
N THR A 90 5.97 11.83 -16.77
CA THR A 90 4.63 12.39 -16.95
C THR A 90 4.33 13.58 -16.05
N SER A 91 5.14 13.80 -15.02
CA SER A 91 4.99 14.91 -14.08
C SER A 91 6.21 15.82 -14.07
N CYS A 92 6.13 16.95 -13.39
CA CYS A 92 7.30 17.80 -13.14
C CYS A 92 8.11 17.34 -11.91
N TYR A 93 7.77 16.18 -11.33
CA TYR A 93 8.46 15.63 -10.18
C TYR A 93 9.83 15.07 -10.60
N LYS A 94 10.86 15.36 -9.80
CA LYS A 94 12.20 14.80 -9.96
C LYS A 94 12.52 13.94 -8.75
N LEU A 95 12.84 12.67 -8.96
CA LEU A 95 13.28 11.81 -7.87
C LEU A 95 14.53 12.43 -7.25
N PRO A 96 14.55 12.55 -5.92
CA PRO A 96 15.75 13.01 -5.26
C PRO A 96 16.85 11.96 -5.42
N THR A 97 18.09 12.44 -5.58
CA THR A 97 19.28 11.58 -5.72
C THR A 97 19.66 10.82 -4.45
N SER A 98 18.99 11.12 -3.33
CA SER A 98 19.09 10.38 -2.08
C SER A 98 17.75 10.44 -1.33
N CYS A 99 17.52 9.49 -0.42
CA CYS A 99 16.34 9.50 0.46
C CYS A 99 16.37 10.61 1.52
N GLU A 100 17.44 11.42 1.58
CA GLU A 100 17.63 12.51 2.55
C GLU A 100 17.33 13.90 1.96
N LEU A 101 17.37 14.03 0.63
CA LEU A 101 17.09 15.27 -0.07
C LEU A 101 15.65 15.27 -0.57
N HIS A 102 14.92 16.35 -0.32
CA HIS A 102 13.56 16.50 -0.77
C HIS A 102 13.51 17.60 -1.83
N SER A 103 13.14 17.22 -3.05
CA SER A 103 12.80 18.17 -4.10
C SER A 103 11.49 18.85 -3.71
N LYS A 104 11.52 20.15 -3.39
CA LYS A 104 10.29 20.97 -3.47
C LYS A 104 10.05 21.25 -4.96
N CYS A 105 8.84 20.94 -5.44
CA CYS A 105 8.37 21.46 -6.72
C CYS A 105 8.22 22.98 -6.65
#